data_AF-B8FE95-F1
#
_entry.id   AF-B8FE95-F1
#
_cell.length_a   1.000
_cell.length_b   1.000
_cell.length_c   1.000
_cell.angle_alpha   90.00
_cell.angle_beta   90.00
_cell.angle_gamma   90.00
#
_symmetry.space_group_name_H-M   'P 1'
#
loop_
_entity.id
_entity.type
_entity.pdbx_description
1 polymer ?
#
loop_
_entity_poly.entity_id
_entity_poly.type
_entity_poly.pdbx_seq_one_letter_code
_entity_poly.pdbx_strand_id
1 'polypeptide(L)'
;MDIEKKQPLSLETSREQILEMPAQEALDAIISHPKAGALVKSFSAQDLYFLIHEIGLDDCLPILSLASTRQWQYLMDVDIWKNDRVDQKAMVTWMDHMLAADPERLVKWMATVETDLLEMWMYENVSVLFLEHDQDPSELPEGYFTLDGAIYVKIKDSELTEDKNLPDLEDMTREILKVMAEMDYTYFHKMMFELHGVIPSETEENLFRIRNVRLAERGFTPPHEAAAIYQKLDAEDLAHRPKKILESQDGPGYAQPFLSNHFAKGENRFSQSLDAVDDPDIARLIQSEFAALCNQVIAADKVKLHSREDLQQFVKKTSGYLNMGLEEIREKTGEAPSAAIRNHPLTEIFQAGFGLALSLKFKAQKWRRESWFQKNGLPLSFWDEDRLGVLGGLLLDKPLVYDNYQSGALYRDFSSRKDVEDCQKILDGIIALDDLFAHMDCLQSLPDSKKINCENLLLTPWANDLLGNGSVCEPLSLDGLKAFFKELFDPAEHIIRDSMKHKFLEWLALQTGKSPEKIGRTWGQALTGLFESIEEQYGQVRPDSLDPRYIFSIMLA
;
A
#
# COMPACT_ATOMS: atom_id res chain seq x y z
N MET A 1 12.79 -39.41 -35.26
CA MET A 1 13.78 -38.40 -34.83
C MET A 1 13.27 -37.11 -35.41
N ASP A 2 12.18 -36.62 -34.81
CA ASP A 2 11.35 -35.57 -35.36
C ASP A 2 11.81 -34.24 -34.78
N ILE A 3 12.48 -33.47 -35.63
CA ILE A 3 12.75 -32.06 -35.39
C ILE A 3 11.45 -31.33 -35.72
N GLU A 4 10.55 -31.24 -34.74
CA GLU A 4 9.45 -30.29 -34.78
C GLU A 4 10.05 -28.88 -34.82
N LYS A 5 10.01 -28.28 -36.02
CA LYS A 5 10.17 -26.83 -36.19
C LYS A 5 9.04 -26.14 -35.44
N LYS A 6 9.25 -25.84 -34.15
CA LYS A 6 8.45 -24.84 -33.43
C LYS A 6 8.52 -23.55 -34.26
N GLN A 7 7.40 -23.16 -34.85
CA GLN A 7 7.26 -21.81 -35.39
C GLN A 7 7.68 -20.82 -34.29
N PRO A 8 8.44 -19.75 -34.60
CA PRO A 8 8.78 -18.77 -33.59
C PRO A 8 7.47 -18.21 -33.03
N LEU A 9 7.23 -18.41 -31.74
CA LEU A 9 6.15 -17.74 -31.01
C LEU A 9 6.19 -16.24 -31.35
N SER A 10 5.02 -15.61 -31.41
CA SER A 10 5.00 -14.15 -31.51
C SER A 10 5.80 -13.58 -30.32
N LEU A 11 6.49 -12.46 -30.53
CA LEU A 11 7.25 -11.82 -29.44
C LEU A 11 6.36 -11.59 -28.21
N GLU A 12 5.07 -11.35 -28.43
CA GLU A 12 4.08 -11.18 -27.39
C GLU A 12 3.93 -12.44 -26.53
N THR A 13 3.63 -13.59 -27.13
CA THR A 13 3.47 -14.85 -26.38
C THR A 13 4.76 -15.26 -25.67
N SER A 14 5.93 -15.00 -26.25
CA SER A 14 7.21 -15.25 -25.59
C SER A 14 7.40 -14.37 -24.34
N ARG A 15 6.99 -13.08 -24.37
CA ARG A 15 7.08 -12.20 -23.19
C ARG A 15 6.21 -12.71 -22.05
N GLU A 16 4.96 -13.06 -22.35
CA GLU A 16 3.98 -13.50 -21.35
C GLU A 16 4.49 -14.75 -20.62
N GLN A 17 5.00 -15.73 -21.38
CA GLN A 17 5.59 -16.95 -20.81
C GLN A 17 6.79 -16.65 -19.90
N ILE A 18 7.66 -15.72 -20.28
CA ILE A 18 8.85 -15.36 -19.51
C ILE A 18 8.47 -14.64 -18.20
N LEU A 19 7.44 -13.80 -18.21
CA LEU A 19 6.96 -13.09 -17.01
C LEU A 19 6.21 -14.00 -16.03
N GLU A 20 5.85 -15.21 -16.43
CA GLU A 20 5.26 -16.23 -15.56
C GLU A 20 6.32 -17.20 -15.01
N MET A 21 7.51 -17.24 -15.61
CA MET A 21 8.61 -18.10 -15.18
C MET A 21 9.31 -17.56 -13.93
N PRO A 22 9.94 -18.47 -13.13
CA PRO A 22 10.90 -18.08 -12.11
C PRO A 22 12.09 -17.31 -12.70
N ALA A 23 12.69 -16.43 -11.90
CA ALA A 23 13.71 -15.48 -12.34
C ALA A 23 14.87 -16.11 -13.16
N GLN A 24 15.42 -17.22 -12.68
CA GLN A 24 16.57 -17.87 -13.32
C GLN A 24 16.19 -18.54 -14.65
N GLU A 25 15.02 -19.18 -14.71
CA GLU A 25 14.50 -19.76 -15.96
C GLU A 25 14.13 -18.68 -16.98
N ALA A 26 13.60 -17.55 -16.50
CA ALA A 26 13.30 -16.39 -17.34
C ALA A 26 14.56 -15.80 -17.98
N LEU A 27 15.66 -15.66 -17.22
CA LEU A 27 16.95 -15.21 -17.73
C LEU A 27 17.49 -16.15 -18.83
N ASP A 28 17.52 -17.45 -18.56
CA ASP A 28 18.00 -18.46 -19.51
C ASP A 28 17.16 -18.47 -20.79
N ALA A 29 15.84 -18.32 -20.66
CA ALA A 29 14.91 -18.25 -21.79
C ALA A 29 15.14 -16.99 -22.65
N ILE A 30 15.41 -15.83 -22.03
CA ILE A 30 15.73 -14.59 -22.76
C ILE A 30 17.04 -14.73 -23.54
N ILE A 31 18.11 -15.20 -22.88
CA ILE A 31 19.44 -15.31 -23.47
C ILE A 31 19.42 -16.34 -24.61
N SER A 32 18.71 -17.45 -24.43
CA SER A 32 18.60 -18.51 -25.44
C SER A 32 17.68 -18.14 -26.61
N HIS A 33 16.94 -17.03 -26.54
CA HIS A 33 15.99 -16.66 -27.57
C HIS A 33 16.72 -16.17 -28.84
N PRO A 34 16.38 -16.67 -30.05
CA PRO A 34 17.04 -16.29 -31.31
C PRO A 34 17.01 -14.79 -31.62
N LYS A 35 16.09 -14.05 -31.00
CA LYS A 35 15.93 -12.60 -31.11
C LYS A 35 15.95 -11.92 -29.74
N ALA A 36 16.87 -12.30 -28.86
CA ALA A 36 16.97 -11.77 -27.49
C ALA A 36 16.86 -10.24 -27.42
N GLY A 37 17.62 -9.50 -28.25
CA GLY A 37 17.56 -8.03 -28.27
C GLY A 37 16.19 -7.45 -28.67
N ALA A 38 15.49 -8.06 -29.63
CA ALA A 38 14.15 -7.60 -30.01
C ALA A 38 13.11 -7.97 -28.94
N LEU A 39 13.29 -9.12 -28.28
CA LEU A 39 12.46 -9.58 -27.18
C LEU A 39 12.58 -8.65 -25.97
N VAL A 40 13.80 -8.36 -25.49
CA VAL A 40 14.03 -7.43 -24.36
C VAL A 40 13.42 -6.06 -24.64
N LYS A 41 13.63 -5.50 -25.84
CA LYS A 41 13.08 -4.20 -26.24
C LYS A 41 11.56 -4.20 -26.40
N SER A 42 10.93 -5.37 -26.50
CA SER A 42 9.48 -5.49 -26.59
C SER A 42 8.78 -5.51 -25.23
N PHE A 43 9.48 -5.74 -24.12
CA PHE A 43 8.88 -5.62 -22.79
C PHE A 43 8.48 -4.17 -22.48
N SER A 44 7.38 -4.00 -21.74
CA SER A 44 7.15 -2.72 -21.06
C SER A 44 8.32 -2.48 -20.09
N ALA A 45 8.73 -1.22 -19.90
CA ALA A 45 9.85 -0.98 -18.99
C ALA A 45 9.50 -1.32 -17.54
N GLN A 46 8.21 -1.28 -17.18
CA GLN A 46 7.70 -1.67 -15.88
C GLN A 46 7.84 -3.18 -15.66
N ASP A 47 7.43 -4.01 -16.61
CA ASP A 47 7.59 -5.47 -16.49
C ASP A 47 9.08 -5.86 -16.47
N LEU A 48 9.89 -5.19 -17.31
CA LEU A 48 11.34 -5.41 -17.32
C LEU A 48 12.00 -5.04 -16.00
N TYR A 49 11.54 -3.96 -15.37
CA TYR A 49 12.04 -3.51 -14.07
C TYR A 49 11.82 -4.57 -12.98
N PHE A 50 10.61 -5.16 -12.91
CA PHE A 50 10.34 -6.24 -11.94
C PHE A 50 11.16 -7.49 -12.24
N LEU A 51 11.28 -7.85 -13.52
CA LEU A 51 12.10 -8.99 -13.92
C LEU A 51 13.58 -8.81 -13.52
N ILE A 52 14.14 -7.61 -13.71
CA ILE A 52 15.52 -7.31 -13.31
C ILE A 52 15.70 -7.45 -11.79
N HIS A 53 14.77 -6.94 -10.99
CA HIS A 53 14.88 -7.00 -9.53
C HIS A 53 14.75 -8.41 -8.97
N GLU A 54 13.93 -9.26 -9.58
CA GLU A 54 13.81 -10.65 -9.18
C GLU A 54 15.03 -11.51 -9.55
N ILE A 55 15.64 -11.22 -10.71
CA ILE A 55 16.90 -11.87 -11.12
C ILE A 55 18.04 -11.41 -10.21
N GLY A 56 18.05 -10.13 -9.85
CA GLY A 56 19.16 -9.46 -9.18
C GLY A 56 19.97 -8.64 -10.17
N LEU A 57 20.48 -7.49 -9.70
CA LEU A 57 21.19 -6.53 -10.54
C LEU A 57 22.49 -7.11 -11.12
N ASP A 58 23.25 -7.85 -10.32
CA ASP A 58 24.52 -8.46 -10.76
C ASP A 58 24.33 -9.46 -11.92
N ASP A 59 23.27 -10.28 -11.85
CA ASP A 59 23.00 -11.34 -12.83
C ASP A 59 22.29 -10.81 -14.10
N CYS A 60 21.77 -9.57 -14.08
CA CYS A 60 20.98 -9.03 -15.17
C CYS A 60 21.79 -8.26 -16.24
N LEU A 61 23.13 -8.21 -16.16
CA LEU A 61 23.98 -7.52 -17.14
C LEU A 61 23.68 -7.88 -18.62
N PRO A 62 23.43 -9.16 -18.98
CA PRO A 62 23.04 -9.52 -20.34
C PRO A 62 21.72 -8.86 -20.77
N ILE A 63 20.76 -8.72 -19.86
CA ILE A 63 19.48 -8.05 -20.11
C ILE A 63 19.69 -6.54 -20.27
N LEU A 64 20.51 -5.92 -19.41
CA LEU A 64 20.81 -4.48 -19.47
C LEU A 64 21.49 -4.09 -20.79
N SER A 65 22.43 -4.89 -21.29
CA SER A 65 23.09 -4.64 -22.59
C SER A 65 22.10 -4.66 -23.77
N LEU A 66 21.06 -5.50 -23.69
CA LEU A 66 20.02 -5.65 -24.72
C LEU A 66 18.87 -4.65 -24.60
N ALA A 67 18.64 -4.09 -23.40
CA ALA A 67 17.59 -3.13 -23.13
C ALA A 67 17.72 -1.88 -24.02
N SER A 68 16.63 -1.15 -24.24
CA SER A 68 16.64 0.13 -24.95
C SER A 68 16.99 1.29 -24.02
N THR A 69 17.43 2.42 -24.57
CA THR A 69 17.70 3.65 -23.80
C THR A 69 16.47 4.14 -23.03
N ARG A 70 15.26 3.95 -23.59
CA ARG A 70 14.00 4.26 -22.91
C ARG A 70 13.70 3.35 -21.72
N GLN A 71 14.23 2.12 -21.72
CA GLN A 71 14.12 1.20 -20.59
C GLN A 71 15.14 1.59 -19.51
N TRP A 72 16.40 1.89 -19.87
CA TRP A 72 17.39 2.43 -18.92
C TRP A 72 16.89 3.70 -18.21
N GLN A 73 16.32 4.64 -18.97
CA GLN A 73 15.69 5.84 -18.42
C GLN A 73 14.66 5.52 -17.34
N TYR A 74 13.80 4.53 -17.59
CA TYR A 74 12.74 4.17 -16.67
C TYR A 74 13.29 3.54 -15.38
N LEU A 75 14.30 2.66 -15.49
CA LEU A 75 14.97 2.07 -14.32
C LEU A 75 15.50 3.17 -13.40
N MET A 76 16.19 4.15 -13.99
CA MET A 76 16.71 5.32 -13.28
C MET A 76 15.60 6.17 -12.68
N ASP A 77 14.57 6.51 -13.46
CA ASP A 77 13.45 7.34 -13.00
C ASP A 77 12.70 6.72 -11.80
N VAL A 78 12.62 5.39 -11.70
CA VAL A 78 11.94 4.72 -10.58
C VAL A 78 12.85 4.60 -9.35
N ASP A 79 14.11 4.19 -9.52
CA ASP A 79 14.92 3.75 -8.38
C ASP A 79 15.78 4.83 -7.74
N ILE A 80 16.36 5.75 -8.52
CA ILE A 80 17.38 6.67 -8.00
C ILE A 80 16.79 7.81 -7.16
N TRP A 81 15.49 7.80 -6.87
CA TRP A 81 14.82 8.91 -6.18
C TRP A 81 14.29 8.50 -4.82
N LYS A 82 14.58 9.29 -3.79
CA LYS A 82 13.92 9.25 -2.49
C LYS A 82 13.01 10.46 -2.37
N ASN A 83 11.72 10.27 -2.67
CA ASN A 83 10.75 11.35 -2.86
C ASN A 83 11.18 12.31 -3.99
N ASP A 84 11.64 13.50 -3.64
CA ASP A 84 12.06 14.60 -4.50
C ASP A 84 13.58 14.82 -4.53
N ARG A 85 14.35 13.94 -3.87
CA ARG A 85 15.81 13.99 -3.84
C ARG A 85 16.43 12.80 -4.55
N VAL A 86 17.58 13.01 -5.18
CA VAL A 86 18.35 11.92 -5.79
C VAL A 86 19.07 11.12 -4.69
N ASP A 87 18.94 9.80 -4.77
CA ASP A 87 19.59 8.82 -3.92
C ASP A 87 20.92 8.41 -4.56
N GLN A 88 22.00 9.05 -4.12
CA GLN A 88 23.33 8.87 -4.70
C GLN A 88 23.81 7.41 -4.66
N LYS A 89 23.44 6.64 -3.62
CA LYS A 89 23.80 5.21 -3.54
C LYS A 89 23.18 4.42 -4.69
N ALA A 90 21.87 4.56 -4.88
CA ALA A 90 21.15 3.89 -5.96
C ALA A 90 21.64 4.34 -7.33
N MET A 91 21.96 5.63 -7.49
CA MET A 91 22.51 6.17 -8.73
C MET A 91 23.86 5.53 -9.09
N VAL A 92 24.82 5.48 -8.16
CA VAL A 92 26.13 4.87 -8.40
C VAL A 92 26.00 3.38 -8.69
N THR A 93 25.15 2.66 -7.96
CA THR A 93 24.87 1.25 -8.23
C THR A 93 24.36 1.04 -9.66
N TRP A 94 23.35 1.80 -10.10
CA TRP A 94 22.83 1.67 -11.46
C TRP A 94 23.85 2.06 -12.53
N MET A 95 24.62 3.11 -12.31
CA MET A 95 25.67 3.54 -13.22
C MET A 95 26.74 2.45 -13.41
N ASP A 96 27.19 1.83 -12.32
CA ASP A 96 28.19 0.75 -12.38
C ASP A 96 27.69 -0.47 -13.17
N HIS A 97 26.44 -0.89 -12.94
CA HIS A 97 25.83 -2.00 -13.70
C HIS A 97 25.64 -1.65 -15.18
N MET A 98 25.25 -0.42 -15.51
CA MET A 98 25.15 0.04 -16.89
C MET A 98 26.53 0.17 -17.56
N LEU A 99 27.55 0.58 -16.80
CA LEU A 99 28.94 0.69 -17.26
C LEU A 99 29.48 -0.71 -17.58
N ALA A 100 29.26 -1.68 -16.69
CA ALA A 100 29.64 -3.07 -16.91
C ALA A 100 28.88 -3.71 -18.10
N ALA A 101 27.64 -3.30 -18.35
CA ALA A 101 26.84 -3.81 -19.46
C ALA A 101 27.26 -3.25 -20.84
N ASP A 102 27.50 -1.94 -20.95
CA ASP A 102 27.90 -1.26 -22.20
C ASP A 102 28.48 0.15 -21.92
N PRO A 103 29.83 0.29 -21.78
CA PRO A 103 30.47 1.54 -21.37
C PRO A 103 30.26 2.70 -22.36
N GLU A 104 30.49 2.45 -23.66
CA GLU A 104 30.35 3.48 -24.71
C GLU A 104 28.91 3.99 -24.77
N ARG A 105 27.93 3.09 -24.62
CA ARG A 105 26.53 3.47 -24.63
C ARG A 105 26.12 4.25 -23.40
N LEU A 106 26.58 3.89 -22.20
CA LEU A 106 26.32 4.65 -20.99
C LEU A 106 26.84 6.08 -21.14
N VAL A 107 28.11 6.24 -21.50
CA VAL A 107 28.73 7.56 -21.66
C VAL A 107 28.01 8.38 -22.73
N LYS A 108 27.71 7.76 -23.88
CA LYS A 108 26.93 8.44 -24.93
C LYS A 108 25.55 8.89 -24.46
N TRP A 109 24.84 8.04 -23.73
CA TRP A 109 23.50 8.33 -23.26
C TRP A 109 23.49 9.44 -22.21
N MET A 110 24.39 9.39 -21.23
CA MET A 110 24.58 10.46 -20.24
C MET A 110 25.00 11.76 -20.91
N ALA A 111 25.87 11.70 -21.92
CA ALA A 111 26.34 12.89 -22.62
C ALA A 111 25.28 13.58 -23.50
N THR A 112 24.27 12.84 -23.97
CA THR A 112 23.32 13.35 -24.98
C THR A 112 21.87 13.44 -24.51
N VAL A 113 21.48 12.69 -23.47
CA VAL A 113 20.10 12.61 -22.97
C VAL A 113 20.02 13.01 -21.51
N GLU A 114 20.94 12.52 -20.67
CA GLU A 114 20.94 12.74 -19.21
C GLU A 114 22.14 13.61 -18.77
N THR A 115 22.37 14.69 -19.50
CA THR A 115 23.52 15.59 -19.28
C THR A 115 23.45 16.26 -17.91
N ASP A 116 22.30 16.80 -17.53
CA ASP A 116 22.06 17.40 -16.21
C ASP A 116 22.35 16.41 -15.06
N LEU A 117 22.01 15.13 -15.25
CA LEU A 117 22.26 14.08 -14.25
C LEU A 117 23.76 13.75 -14.14
N LEU A 118 24.46 13.70 -15.27
CA LEU A 118 25.91 13.51 -15.33
C LEU A 118 26.65 14.67 -14.64
N GLU A 119 26.27 15.90 -14.96
CA GLU A 119 26.82 17.12 -14.38
C GLU A 119 26.61 17.17 -12.87
N MET A 120 25.39 16.89 -12.39
CA MET A 120 25.08 16.85 -10.98
C MET A 120 25.91 15.79 -10.24
N TRP A 121 26.01 14.58 -10.79
CA TRP A 121 26.81 13.51 -10.18
C TRP A 121 28.29 13.83 -10.14
N MET A 122 28.88 14.33 -11.24
CA MET A 122 30.28 14.76 -11.24
C MET A 122 30.49 15.94 -10.30
N TYR A 123 29.58 16.92 -10.27
CA TYR A 123 29.69 18.03 -9.34
C TYR A 123 29.71 17.55 -7.88
N GLU A 124 28.85 16.62 -7.50
CA GLU A 124 28.79 16.13 -6.12
C GLU A 124 29.98 15.24 -5.74
N ASN A 125 30.50 14.45 -6.68
CA ASN A 125 31.48 13.39 -6.38
C ASN A 125 32.91 13.70 -6.82
N VAL A 126 33.11 14.71 -7.67
CA VAL A 126 34.39 14.97 -8.32
C VAL A 126 34.87 16.39 -8.04
N SER A 127 36.17 16.52 -7.78
CA SER A 127 36.89 17.79 -7.72
C SER A 127 37.80 17.91 -8.93
N VAL A 128 37.65 18.99 -9.68
CA VAL A 128 38.43 19.27 -10.89
C VAL A 128 39.37 20.45 -10.63
N LEU A 129 40.62 20.30 -11.06
CA LEU A 129 41.63 21.34 -11.07
C LEU A 129 42.20 21.46 -12.48
N PHE A 130 42.35 22.69 -12.96
CA PHE A 130 43.03 23.00 -14.21
C PHE A 130 44.44 23.46 -13.89
N LEU A 131 45.44 22.80 -14.48
CA LEU A 131 46.83 23.19 -14.31
C LEU A 131 47.08 24.53 -15.03
N GLU A 132 47.58 25.53 -14.30
CA GLU A 132 48.02 26.79 -14.91
C GLU A 132 49.32 26.58 -15.72
N HIS A 133 49.58 27.44 -16.71
CA HIS A 133 50.69 27.25 -17.66
C HIS A 133 52.09 27.18 -16.99
N ASP A 134 52.23 27.73 -15.78
CA ASP A 134 53.50 27.81 -15.05
C ASP A 134 53.50 27.00 -13.73
N GLN A 135 52.45 26.23 -13.46
CA GLN A 135 52.32 25.43 -12.23
C GLN A 135 52.94 24.04 -12.41
N ASP A 136 53.78 23.60 -11.46
CA ASP A 136 54.31 22.24 -11.46
C ASP A 136 53.23 21.27 -10.93
N PRO A 137 52.92 20.16 -11.64
CA PRO A 137 51.97 19.14 -11.14
C PRO A 137 52.28 18.62 -9.74
N SER A 138 53.54 18.65 -9.32
CA SER A 138 54.00 18.22 -7.99
C SER A 138 53.51 19.13 -6.87
N GLU A 139 53.02 20.33 -7.19
CA GLU A 139 52.42 21.27 -6.23
C GLU A 139 50.93 20.97 -5.97
N LEU A 140 50.31 20.08 -6.75
CA LEU A 140 48.92 19.69 -6.57
C LEU A 140 48.77 18.78 -5.33
N PRO A 141 47.61 18.82 -4.64
CA PRO A 141 47.35 17.91 -3.53
C PRO A 141 47.42 16.44 -3.94
N GLU A 142 47.72 15.55 -2.99
CA GLU A 142 47.71 14.10 -3.24
C GLU A 142 46.29 13.57 -3.56
N GLY A 143 46.25 12.50 -4.38
CA GLY A 143 45.01 11.80 -4.76
C GLY A 143 44.32 12.32 -6.03
N TYR A 144 44.97 13.22 -6.78
CA TYR A 144 44.51 13.61 -8.13
C TYR A 144 45.09 12.68 -9.19
N PHE A 145 44.27 12.31 -10.17
CA PHE A 145 44.68 11.64 -11.40
C PHE A 145 44.38 12.50 -12.62
N THR A 146 45.02 12.20 -13.75
CA THR A 146 44.81 12.94 -15.00
C THR A 146 44.83 11.97 -16.18
N LEU A 147 44.09 12.32 -17.24
CA LEU A 147 44.09 11.61 -18.53
C LEU A 147 44.94 12.29 -19.60
N ASP A 148 45.08 13.62 -19.52
CA ASP A 148 45.69 14.47 -20.56
C ASP A 148 46.87 15.33 -20.06
N GLY A 149 47.14 15.32 -18.74
CA GLY A 149 48.17 16.14 -18.10
C GLY A 149 47.78 17.60 -17.87
N ALA A 150 46.58 18.03 -18.28
CA ALA A 150 46.09 19.39 -18.15
C ALA A 150 44.94 19.50 -17.12
N ILE A 151 44.05 18.50 -17.10
CA ILE A 151 42.92 18.43 -16.18
C ILE A 151 43.21 17.36 -15.14
N TYR A 152 43.18 17.77 -13.88
CA TYR A 152 43.39 16.90 -12.73
C TYR A 152 42.08 16.68 -12.00
N VAL A 153 41.78 15.41 -11.73
CA VAL A 153 40.51 14.95 -11.20
C VAL A 153 40.75 14.18 -9.91
N LYS A 154 39.95 14.45 -8.87
CA LYS A 154 39.97 13.72 -7.59
C LYS A 154 38.55 13.41 -7.14
N ILE A 155 38.32 12.22 -6.62
CA ILE A 155 37.04 11.87 -5.98
C ILE A 155 36.95 12.55 -4.62
N LYS A 156 35.80 13.16 -4.34
CA LYS A 156 35.51 13.81 -3.06
C LYS A 156 35.27 12.76 -1.99
N ASP A 157 35.85 12.97 -0.81
CA ASP A 157 35.57 12.14 0.37
C ASP A 157 34.09 12.29 0.74
N SER A 158 33.37 11.18 0.78
CA SER A 158 31.93 11.14 1.06
C SER A 158 31.50 9.80 1.69
N GLU A 159 30.27 9.74 2.19
CA GLU A 159 29.68 8.47 2.66
C GLU A 159 29.69 7.37 1.59
N LEU A 160 29.72 7.74 0.31
CA LEU A 160 29.79 6.79 -0.81
C LEU A 160 31.15 6.11 -0.89
N THR A 161 32.24 6.88 -0.71
CA THR A 161 33.62 6.36 -0.74
C THR A 161 33.97 5.50 0.46
N GLU A 162 33.22 5.64 1.57
CA GLU A 162 33.43 4.84 2.79
C GLU A 162 32.65 3.52 2.79
N ASP A 163 31.58 3.42 1.98
CA ASP A 163 30.69 2.26 1.94
C ASP A 163 31.26 1.15 1.05
N LYS A 164 31.84 0.12 1.68
CA LYS A 164 32.46 -1.03 0.99
C LYS A 164 31.50 -1.89 0.19
N ASN A 165 30.19 -1.69 0.33
CA ASN A 165 29.19 -2.40 -0.47
C ASN A 165 28.89 -1.71 -1.79
N LEU A 166 29.42 -0.50 -2.00
CA LEU A 166 29.29 0.24 -3.25
C LEU A 166 30.49 -0.03 -4.17
N PRO A 167 30.30 0.16 -5.49
CA PRO A 167 31.38 0.15 -6.47
C PRO A 167 32.48 1.14 -6.11
N ASP A 168 33.72 0.85 -6.54
CA ASP A 168 34.82 1.79 -6.38
C ASP A 168 34.59 3.02 -7.27
N LEU A 169 34.26 4.16 -6.64
CA LEU A 169 33.95 5.39 -7.35
C LEU A 169 35.13 5.92 -8.16
N GLU A 170 36.37 5.68 -7.73
CA GLU A 170 37.54 6.15 -8.48
C GLU A 170 37.69 5.37 -9.79
N ASP A 171 37.59 4.05 -9.74
CA ASP A 171 37.66 3.19 -10.92
C ASP A 171 36.51 3.45 -11.89
N MET A 172 35.27 3.55 -11.37
CA MET A 172 34.10 3.86 -12.18
C MET A 172 34.24 5.23 -12.88
N THR A 173 34.64 6.26 -12.12
CA THR A 173 34.83 7.61 -12.69
C THR A 173 35.95 7.61 -13.72
N ARG A 174 37.07 6.96 -13.43
CA ARG A 174 38.21 6.87 -14.35
C ARG A 174 37.80 6.22 -15.67
N GLU A 175 37.02 5.14 -15.64
CA GLU A 175 36.56 4.48 -16.87
C GLU A 175 35.55 5.35 -17.64
N ILE A 176 34.59 6.00 -16.96
CA ILE A 176 33.65 6.93 -17.60
C ILE A 176 34.40 8.07 -18.31
N LEU A 177 35.38 8.69 -17.62
CA LEU A 177 36.13 9.81 -18.19
C LEU A 177 37.03 9.37 -19.36
N LYS A 178 37.63 8.18 -19.25
CA LYS A 178 38.44 7.60 -20.33
C LYS A 178 37.58 7.35 -21.58
N VAL A 179 36.45 6.66 -21.43
CA VAL A 179 35.52 6.41 -22.54
C VAL A 179 35.00 7.74 -23.12
N MET A 180 34.68 8.73 -22.28
CA MET A 180 34.25 10.06 -22.73
C MET A 180 35.32 10.76 -23.58
N ALA A 181 36.58 10.73 -23.14
CA ALA A 181 37.70 11.33 -23.87
C ALA A 181 38.01 10.60 -25.19
N GLU A 182 37.88 9.27 -25.21
CA GLU A 182 38.04 8.44 -26.42
C GLU A 182 36.93 8.70 -27.45
N MET A 183 35.70 8.96 -26.99
CA MET A 183 34.54 9.24 -27.85
C MET A 183 34.55 10.66 -28.41
N ASP A 184 34.70 11.67 -27.55
CA ASP A 184 34.76 13.08 -27.93
C ASP A 184 35.57 13.88 -26.90
N TYR A 185 36.85 14.06 -27.23
CA TYR A 185 37.78 14.83 -26.40
C TYR A 185 37.34 16.28 -26.16
N THR A 186 36.66 16.91 -27.12
CA THR A 186 36.19 18.30 -26.97
C THR A 186 35.05 18.36 -25.97
N TYR A 187 34.15 17.37 -26.01
CA TYR A 187 33.07 17.24 -25.04
C TYR A 187 33.62 16.99 -23.63
N PHE A 188 34.62 16.12 -23.47
CA PHE A 188 35.27 15.88 -22.18
C PHE A 188 35.81 17.19 -21.55
N HIS A 189 36.55 18.00 -22.32
CA HIS A 189 37.04 19.31 -21.86
C HIS A 189 35.92 20.28 -21.50
N LYS A 190 34.90 20.36 -22.37
CA LYS A 190 33.73 21.21 -22.15
C LYS A 190 33.02 20.83 -20.85
N MET A 191 32.74 19.55 -20.66
CA MET A 191 32.08 19.00 -19.48
C MET A 191 32.85 19.33 -18.20
N MET A 192 34.17 19.10 -18.18
CA MET A 192 35.02 19.45 -17.03
C MET A 192 34.97 20.93 -16.67
N PHE A 193 34.88 21.81 -17.66
CA PHE A 193 34.75 23.25 -17.45
C PHE A 193 33.36 23.64 -16.93
N GLU A 194 32.30 23.02 -17.45
CA GLU A 194 30.91 23.29 -17.08
C GLU A 194 30.59 22.92 -15.62
N LEU A 195 31.32 21.97 -15.02
CA LEU A 195 31.16 21.58 -13.62
C LEU A 195 31.29 22.76 -12.63
N HIS A 196 32.07 23.80 -12.94
CA HIS A 196 32.17 24.99 -12.09
C HIS A 196 30.90 25.86 -12.08
N GLY A 197 30.04 25.73 -13.09
CA GLY A 197 28.81 26.51 -13.24
C GLY A 197 27.55 25.81 -12.74
N VAL A 198 27.65 24.55 -12.30
CA VAL A 198 26.50 23.76 -11.86
C VAL A 198 25.91 24.35 -10.57
N ILE A 199 24.61 24.58 -10.56
CA ILE A 199 23.84 24.99 -9.38
C ILE A 199 23.01 23.78 -8.94
N PRO A 200 23.45 23.01 -7.92
CA PRO A 200 22.88 21.69 -7.63
C PRO A 200 21.38 21.70 -7.39
N SER A 201 20.88 22.71 -6.66
CA SER A 201 19.46 22.82 -6.36
C SER A 201 18.59 23.06 -7.59
N GLU A 202 19.07 23.84 -8.56
CA GLU A 202 18.33 24.12 -9.79
C GLU A 202 18.35 22.89 -10.71
N THR A 203 19.51 22.25 -10.84
CA THR A 203 19.68 21.03 -11.62
C THR A 203 18.81 19.89 -11.08
N GLU A 204 18.81 19.65 -9.76
CA GLU A 204 18.01 18.60 -9.13
C GLU A 204 16.50 18.86 -9.28
N GLU A 205 16.05 20.11 -9.14
CA GLU A 205 14.64 20.47 -9.36
C GLU A 205 14.22 20.24 -10.82
N ASN A 206 15.08 20.60 -11.79
CA ASN A 206 14.80 20.35 -13.20
C ASN A 206 14.72 18.85 -13.50
N LEU A 207 15.67 18.06 -13.00
CA LEU A 207 15.68 16.60 -13.11
C LEU A 207 14.40 16.00 -12.52
N PHE A 208 13.99 16.45 -11.33
CA PHE A 208 12.75 16.00 -10.69
C PHE A 208 11.51 16.32 -11.54
N ARG A 209 11.46 17.53 -12.11
CA ARG A 209 10.35 17.95 -12.98
C ARG A 209 10.28 17.09 -14.24
N ILE A 210 11.39 16.90 -14.95
CA ILE A 210 11.43 16.11 -16.20
C ILE A 210 11.08 14.64 -15.91
N ARG A 211 11.62 14.08 -14.83
CA ARG A 211 11.28 12.73 -14.35
C ARG A 211 9.78 12.57 -14.15
N ASN A 212 9.12 13.52 -13.48
CA ASN A 212 7.67 13.46 -13.27
C ASN A 212 6.88 13.49 -14.58
N VAL A 213 7.34 14.23 -15.60
CA VAL A 213 6.71 14.21 -16.94
C VAL A 213 6.84 12.81 -17.58
N ARG A 214 8.05 12.23 -17.57
CA ARG A 214 8.30 10.89 -18.13
C ARG A 214 7.51 9.79 -17.42
N LEU A 215 7.36 9.89 -16.10
CA LEU A 215 6.56 8.96 -15.30
C LEU A 215 5.06 9.15 -15.54
N ALA A 216 4.58 10.38 -15.68
CA ALA A 216 3.18 10.67 -15.98
C ALA A 216 2.75 10.10 -17.36
N GLU A 217 3.63 10.14 -18.37
CA GLU A 217 3.40 9.49 -19.67
C GLU A 217 3.18 7.97 -19.56
N ARG A 218 3.59 7.36 -18.43
CA ARG A 218 3.45 5.92 -18.13
C ARG A 218 2.36 5.62 -17.10
N GLY A 219 1.52 6.60 -16.78
CA GLY A 219 0.42 6.47 -15.82
C GLY A 219 0.83 6.68 -14.35
N PHE A 220 2.07 7.08 -14.07
CA PHE A 220 2.49 7.47 -12.72
C PHE A 220 2.24 8.96 -12.53
N THR A 221 1.03 9.29 -12.11
CA THR A 221 0.65 10.66 -11.72
C THR A 221 1.52 11.15 -10.54
N PRO A 222 1.95 12.42 -10.51
CA PRO A 222 2.70 12.97 -9.38
C PRO A 222 2.00 12.69 -8.04
N PRO A 223 2.72 12.33 -6.96
CA PRO A 223 2.11 11.83 -5.72
C PRO A 223 1.06 12.75 -5.09
N HIS A 224 1.23 14.07 -5.21
CA HIS A 224 0.30 15.05 -4.67
C HIS A 224 -1.05 15.07 -5.42
N GLU A 225 -1.02 14.85 -6.72
CA GLU A 225 -2.21 14.73 -7.57
C GLU A 225 -2.80 13.32 -7.45
N ALA A 226 -1.95 12.29 -7.40
CA ALA A 226 -2.36 10.90 -7.21
C ALA A 226 -3.17 10.70 -5.93
N ALA A 227 -2.87 11.45 -4.85
CA ALA A 227 -3.64 11.42 -3.60
C ALA A 227 -5.15 11.73 -3.79
N ALA A 228 -5.54 12.40 -4.88
CA ALA A 228 -6.94 12.65 -5.21
C ALA A 228 -7.73 11.35 -5.47
N ILE A 229 -7.07 10.23 -5.77
CA ILE A 229 -7.72 8.91 -5.93
C ILE A 229 -8.45 8.45 -4.66
N TYR A 230 -8.05 8.97 -3.50
CA TYR A 230 -8.66 8.65 -2.21
C TYR A 230 -9.72 9.69 -1.78
N GLN A 231 -10.19 10.54 -2.69
CA GLN A 231 -11.32 11.41 -2.42
C GLN A 231 -12.63 10.63 -2.45
N LYS A 232 -13.54 10.97 -1.53
CA LYS A 232 -14.88 10.36 -1.50
C LYS A 232 -15.66 10.80 -2.73
N LEU A 233 -16.21 9.83 -3.45
CA LEU A 233 -17.21 10.03 -4.48
C LEU A 233 -18.42 9.15 -4.16
N ASP A 234 -19.62 9.69 -4.26
CA ASP A 234 -20.85 8.91 -4.08
C ASP A 234 -21.28 8.33 -5.43
N ALA A 235 -21.70 7.05 -5.45
CA ALA A 235 -22.03 6.37 -6.70
C ALA A 235 -23.21 6.99 -7.46
N GLU A 236 -24.11 7.69 -6.75
CA GLU A 236 -25.23 8.42 -7.34
C GLU A 236 -24.75 9.62 -8.18
N ASP A 237 -23.63 10.24 -7.81
CA ASP A 237 -23.05 11.38 -8.54
C ASP A 237 -22.44 10.96 -9.87
N LEU A 238 -22.02 9.69 -10.01
CA LEU A 238 -21.47 9.15 -11.25
C LEU A 238 -22.48 9.21 -12.39
N ALA A 239 -23.76 8.99 -12.10
CA ALA A 239 -24.82 9.04 -13.11
C ALA A 239 -24.99 10.43 -13.76
N HIS A 240 -24.54 11.49 -13.07
CA HIS A 240 -24.62 12.87 -13.54
C HIS A 240 -23.33 13.34 -14.24
N ARG A 241 -22.27 12.54 -14.21
CA ARG A 241 -21.00 12.85 -14.86
C ARG A 241 -21.03 12.51 -16.35
N PRO A 242 -20.23 13.21 -17.17
CA PRO A 242 -20.11 12.89 -18.58
C PRO A 242 -19.57 11.47 -18.74
N LYS A 243 -20.15 10.72 -19.68
CA LYS A 243 -19.67 9.39 -20.00
C LYS A 243 -18.26 9.45 -20.56
N LYS A 244 -17.46 8.46 -20.17
CA LYS A 244 -16.13 8.22 -20.70
C LYS A 244 -16.18 8.07 -22.22
N ILE A 245 -15.26 8.76 -22.89
CA ILE A 245 -15.04 8.62 -24.33
C ILE A 245 -13.92 7.60 -24.52
N LEU A 246 -14.25 6.50 -25.18
CA LEU A 246 -13.30 5.47 -25.57
C LEU A 246 -12.93 5.66 -27.05
N GLU A 247 -11.95 6.52 -27.32
CA GLU A 247 -11.39 6.69 -28.65
C GLU A 247 -10.12 5.87 -28.79
N SER A 248 -9.98 5.13 -29.90
CA SER A 248 -8.74 4.44 -30.24
C SER A 248 -7.67 5.49 -30.54
N GLN A 249 -6.71 5.66 -29.64
CA GLN A 249 -5.56 6.51 -29.92
C GLN A 249 -4.59 5.76 -30.84
N ASP A 250 -4.46 6.23 -32.08
CA ASP A 250 -3.35 5.89 -32.99
C ASP A 250 -2.06 6.60 -32.53
N GLY A 251 -1.59 6.29 -31.32
CA GLY A 251 -0.29 6.70 -30.81
C GLY A 251 0.77 5.61 -31.04
N PRO A 252 2.08 5.93 -31.01
CA PRO A 252 3.12 4.91 -30.93
C PRO A 252 2.87 4.09 -29.65
N GLY A 253 2.25 2.91 -29.80
CA GLY A 253 1.80 2.11 -28.68
C GLY A 253 2.97 1.70 -27.80
N TYR A 254 3.03 2.24 -26.59
CA TYR A 254 3.88 1.67 -25.55
C TYR A 254 3.43 0.23 -25.30
N ALA A 255 4.40 -0.67 -25.09
CA ALA A 255 4.08 -2.01 -24.62
C ALA A 255 3.35 -1.88 -23.28
N GLN A 256 2.11 -2.39 -23.24
CA GLN A 256 1.27 -2.30 -22.06
C GLN A 256 1.85 -3.19 -20.94
N PRO A 257 1.84 -2.74 -19.68
CA PRO A 257 2.24 -3.57 -18.55
C PRO A 257 1.40 -4.85 -18.51
N PHE A 258 2.06 -6.00 -18.66
CA PHE A 258 1.41 -7.30 -18.65
C PHE A 258 1.03 -7.70 -17.23
N LEU A 259 1.95 -7.52 -16.26
CA LEU A 259 1.80 -8.06 -14.90
C LEU A 259 0.55 -7.51 -14.19
N SER A 260 0.27 -6.21 -14.31
CA SER A 260 -0.92 -5.60 -13.71
C SER A 260 -2.21 -6.25 -14.21
N ASN A 261 -2.31 -6.49 -15.52
CA ASN A 261 -3.48 -7.12 -16.13
C ASN A 261 -3.54 -8.62 -15.83
N HIS A 262 -2.39 -9.30 -15.80
CA HIS A 262 -2.29 -10.70 -15.44
C HIS A 262 -2.77 -10.94 -14.00
N PHE A 263 -2.30 -10.15 -13.03
CA PHE A 263 -2.70 -10.29 -11.62
C PHE A 263 -4.15 -9.89 -11.36
N ALA A 264 -4.76 -9.08 -12.22
CA ALA A 264 -6.18 -8.76 -12.13
C ALA A 264 -7.10 -9.91 -12.57
N LYS A 265 -6.59 -10.85 -13.39
CA LYS A 265 -7.34 -12.04 -13.82
C LYS A 265 -7.57 -12.95 -12.62
N GLY A 266 -8.84 -13.19 -12.31
CA GLY A 266 -9.27 -14.02 -11.19
C GLY A 266 -10.79 -14.06 -11.07
N GLU A 267 -11.30 -14.53 -9.93
CA GLU A 267 -12.76 -14.63 -9.67
C GLU A 267 -13.39 -13.31 -9.16
N ASN A 268 -12.88 -12.14 -9.59
CA ASN A 268 -13.44 -10.85 -9.17
C ASN A 268 -14.48 -10.33 -10.20
N ARG A 269 -15.37 -9.41 -9.80
CA ARG A 269 -16.39 -8.88 -10.74
C ARG A 269 -15.79 -8.04 -11.85
N PHE A 270 -14.64 -7.42 -11.61
CA PHE A 270 -13.95 -6.61 -12.61
C PHE A 270 -13.48 -7.47 -13.79
N SER A 271 -12.79 -8.59 -13.54
CA SER A 271 -12.38 -9.54 -14.57
C SER A 271 -13.58 -10.11 -15.32
N GLN A 272 -14.65 -10.52 -14.62
CA GLN A 272 -15.90 -10.96 -15.25
C GLN A 272 -16.53 -9.88 -16.14
N SER A 273 -16.44 -8.61 -15.72
CA SER A 273 -16.99 -7.48 -16.48
C SER A 273 -16.14 -7.19 -17.72
N LEU A 274 -14.82 -7.35 -17.62
CA LEU A 274 -13.87 -7.20 -18.71
C LEU A 274 -14.03 -8.34 -19.74
N ASP A 275 -14.21 -9.57 -19.29
CA ASP A 275 -14.45 -10.74 -20.16
C ASP A 275 -15.81 -10.64 -20.89
N ALA A 276 -16.78 -9.92 -20.31
CA ALA A 276 -18.06 -9.63 -20.94
C ALA A 276 -18.00 -8.49 -21.97
N VAL A 277 -16.83 -7.87 -22.21
CA VAL A 277 -16.66 -6.84 -23.23
C VAL A 277 -16.41 -7.50 -24.59
N ASP A 278 -17.43 -7.45 -25.47
CA ASP A 278 -17.35 -8.07 -26.82
C ASP A 278 -16.24 -7.49 -27.74
N ASP A 279 -15.89 -6.21 -27.56
CA ASP A 279 -14.92 -5.51 -28.43
C ASP A 279 -13.49 -5.61 -27.83
N PRO A 280 -12.55 -6.28 -28.53
CA PRO A 280 -11.19 -6.48 -28.04
C PRO A 280 -10.38 -5.16 -27.93
N ASP A 281 -10.67 -4.17 -28.77
CA ASP A 281 -9.97 -2.88 -28.70
C ASP A 281 -10.41 -2.09 -27.47
N ILE A 282 -11.71 -2.13 -27.16
CA ILE A 282 -12.24 -1.54 -25.92
C ILE A 282 -11.69 -2.27 -24.70
N ALA A 283 -11.62 -3.60 -24.71
CA ALA A 283 -11.05 -4.37 -23.62
C ALA A 283 -9.58 -3.98 -23.36
N ARG A 284 -8.79 -3.78 -24.42
CA ARG A 284 -7.40 -3.31 -24.33
C ARG A 284 -7.28 -1.90 -23.76
N LEU A 285 -8.19 -1.00 -24.12
CA LEU A 285 -8.24 0.35 -23.53
C LEU A 285 -8.55 0.32 -22.04
N ILE A 286 -9.48 -0.55 -21.60
CA ILE A 286 -9.82 -0.72 -20.18
C ILE A 286 -8.66 -1.35 -19.41
N GLN A 287 -7.94 -2.32 -20.00
CA GLN A 287 -6.73 -2.89 -19.42
C GLN A 287 -5.60 -1.87 -19.26
N SER A 288 -5.43 -0.98 -20.25
CA SER A 288 -4.45 0.11 -20.16
C SER A 288 -4.82 1.11 -19.06
N GLU A 289 -6.10 1.46 -18.96
CA GLU A 289 -6.61 2.31 -17.87
C GLU A 289 -6.44 1.64 -16.50
N PHE A 290 -6.65 0.33 -16.40
CA PHE A 290 -6.45 -0.42 -15.16
C PHE A 290 -4.98 -0.41 -14.74
N ALA A 291 -4.04 -0.60 -15.67
CA ALA A 291 -2.62 -0.47 -15.38
C ALA A 291 -2.25 0.95 -14.93
N ALA A 292 -2.82 1.98 -15.57
CA ALA A 292 -2.64 3.38 -15.14
C ALA A 292 -3.23 3.63 -13.75
N LEU A 293 -4.39 3.05 -13.43
CA LEU A 293 -5.00 3.14 -12.10
C LEU A 293 -4.10 2.51 -11.03
N CYS A 294 -3.54 1.32 -11.29
CA CYS A 294 -2.59 0.68 -10.38
C CYS A 294 -1.37 1.59 -10.14
N ASN A 295 -0.80 2.15 -11.21
CA ASN A 295 0.33 3.08 -11.11
C ASN A 295 -0.03 4.35 -10.33
N GLN A 296 -1.26 4.88 -10.48
CA GLN A 296 -1.76 6.00 -9.69
C GLN A 296 -1.91 5.65 -8.21
N VAL A 297 -2.42 4.47 -7.87
CA VAL A 297 -2.52 3.99 -6.47
C VAL A 297 -1.12 3.83 -5.85
N ILE A 298 -0.16 3.26 -6.58
CA ILE A 298 1.24 3.12 -6.14
C ILE A 298 1.86 4.49 -5.87
N ALA A 299 1.68 5.45 -6.78
CA ALA A 299 2.16 6.81 -6.62
C ALA A 299 1.51 7.54 -5.43
N ALA A 300 0.21 7.32 -5.19
CA ALA A 300 -0.53 7.89 -4.05
C ALA A 300 -0.10 7.29 -2.70
N ASP A 301 0.35 6.03 -2.70
CA ASP A 301 0.84 5.33 -1.50
C ASP A 301 2.31 5.61 -1.22
N LYS A 302 3.05 6.20 -2.18
CA LYS A 302 4.48 6.53 -2.09
C LYS A 302 5.36 5.30 -1.77
N VAL A 303 4.97 4.13 -2.28
CA VAL A 303 5.69 2.87 -2.08
C VAL A 303 6.58 2.59 -3.28
N LYS A 304 7.85 2.27 -3.02
CA LYS A 304 8.73 1.66 -4.03
C LYS A 304 8.43 0.17 -4.10
N LEU A 305 8.10 -0.32 -5.29
CA LEU A 305 7.90 -1.75 -5.52
C LEU A 305 9.18 -2.32 -6.09
N HIS A 306 9.66 -3.43 -5.57
CA HIS A 306 10.83 -4.13 -6.12
C HIS A 306 10.49 -5.57 -6.56
N SER A 307 9.33 -6.12 -6.18
CA SER A 307 8.94 -7.49 -6.51
C SER A 307 7.59 -7.58 -7.23
N ARG A 308 7.36 -8.68 -7.96
CA ARG A 308 6.04 -8.99 -8.52
C ARG A 308 5.02 -9.21 -7.41
N GLU A 309 5.41 -9.77 -6.27
CA GLU A 309 4.54 -9.97 -5.12
C GLU A 309 4.02 -8.64 -4.57
N ASP A 310 4.87 -7.62 -4.48
CA ASP A 310 4.44 -6.28 -4.07
C ASP A 310 3.40 -5.73 -5.05
N LEU A 311 3.66 -5.82 -6.36
CA LEU A 311 2.70 -5.40 -7.38
C LEU A 311 1.38 -6.17 -7.27
N GLN A 312 1.43 -7.48 -7.03
CA GLN A 312 0.25 -8.33 -6.88
C GLN A 312 -0.63 -7.87 -5.71
N GLN A 313 -0.05 -7.43 -4.59
CA GLN A 313 -0.81 -6.87 -3.46
C GLN A 313 -1.52 -5.58 -3.85
N PHE A 314 -0.84 -4.69 -4.59
CA PHE A 314 -1.44 -3.44 -5.08
C PHE A 314 -2.54 -3.67 -6.11
N VAL A 315 -2.37 -4.65 -6.99
CA VAL A 315 -3.41 -5.06 -7.95
C VAL A 315 -4.61 -5.62 -7.19
N LYS A 316 -4.40 -6.51 -6.21
CA LYS A 316 -5.48 -7.07 -5.37
C LYS A 316 -6.24 -5.97 -4.63
N LYS A 317 -5.54 -5.00 -4.04
CA LYS A 317 -6.12 -3.80 -3.42
C LYS A 317 -6.99 -3.02 -4.42
N THR A 318 -6.44 -2.72 -5.60
CA THR A 318 -7.12 -1.92 -6.63
C THR A 318 -8.37 -2.63 -7.14
N SER A 319 -8.27 -3.93 -7.44
CA SER A 319 -9.41 -4.77 -7.84
C SER A 319 -10.46 -4.89 -6.74
N GLY A 320 -10.06 -4.94 -5.46
CA GLY A 320 -10.97 -4.96 -4.31
C GLY A 320 -11.85 -3.72 -4.24
N TYR A 321 -11.25 -2.52 -4.34
CA TYR A 321 -12.01 -1.26 -4.36
C TYR A 321 -12.85 -1.09 -5.63
N LEU A 322 -12.34 -1.49 -6.80
CA LEU A 322 -13.15 -1.49 -8.03
C LEU A 322 -14.38 -2.41 -7.91
N ASN A 323 -14.21 -3.61 -7.34
CA ASN A 323 -15.31 -4.53 -7.14
C ASN A 323 -16.41 -3.92 -6.25
N MET A 324 -16.02 -3.32 -5.12
CA MET A 324 -16.96 -2.62 -4.24
C MET A 324 -17.65 -1.45 -4.95
N GLY A 325 -16.91 -0.66 -5.73
CA GLY A 325 -17.46 0.44 -6.52
C GLY A 325 -18.48 -0.03 -7.57
N LEU A 326 -18.18 -1.11 -8.29
CA LEU A 326 -19.10 -1.69 -9.27
C LEU A 326 -20.37 -2.25 -8.62
N GLU A 327 -20.26 -2.87 -7.45
CA GLU A 327 -21.42 -3.35 -6.69
C GLU A 327 -22.31 -2.21 -6.20
N GLU A 328 -21.70 -1.13 -5.71
CA GLU A 328 -22.41 0.08 -5.27
C GLU A 328 -23.14 0.76 -6.45
N ILE A 329 -22.45 0.94 -7.59
CA ILE A 329 -23.06 1.50 -8.81
C ILE A 329 -24.27 0.67 -9.24
N ARG A 330 -24.13 -0.66 -9.28
CA ARG A 330 -25.21 -1.57 -9.68
C ARG A 330 -26.43 -1.42 -8.76
N GLU A 331 -26.23 -1.32 -7.46
CA GLU A 331 -27.35 -1.18 -6.52
C GLU A 331 -28.03 0.19 -6.62
N LYS A 332 -27.24 1.27 -6.74
CA LYS A 332 -27.74 2.65 -6.72
C LYS A 332 -28.36 3.09 -8.04
N THR A 333 -27.76 2.69 -9.16
CA THR A 333 -28.14 3.15 -10.50
C THR A 333 -28.83 2.07 -11.32
N GLY A 334 -28.72 0.79 -10.94
CA GLY A 334 -29.19 -0.35 -11.72
C GLY A 334 -28.30 -0.69 -12.92
N GLU A 335 -27.18 0.00 -13.11
CA GLU A 335 -26.27 -0.21 -14.23
C GLU A 335 -25.47 -1.53 -14.09
N ALA A 336 -25.34 -2.27 -15.19
CA ALA A 336 -24.55 -3.49 -15.22
C ALA A 336 -23.05 -3.18 -15.08
N PRO A 337 -22.26 -3.99 -14.34
CA PRO A 337 -20.82 -3.77 -14.16
C PRO A 337 -20.01 -3.61 -15.47
N SER A 338 -20.35 -4.36 -16.53
CA SER A 338 -19.71 -4.24 -17.84
C SER A 338 -20.05 -2.93 -18.57
N ALA A 339 -21.21 -2.34 -18.29
CA ALA A 339 -21.57 -1.02 -18.80
C ALA A 339 -20.87 0.09 -17.99
N ALA A 340 -20.78 -0.07 -16.67
CA ALA A 340 -20.12 0.87 -15.78
C ALA A 340 -18.64 1.09 -16.14
N ILE A 341 -17.87 0.01 -16.39
CA ILE A 341 -16.45 0.12 -16.81
C ILE A 341 -16.26 0.76 -18.19
N ARG A 342 -17.31 0.79 -19.03
CA ARG A 342 -17.29 1.47 -20.34
C ARG A 342 -17.69 2.93 -20.21
N ASN A 343 -18.65 3.21 -19.34
CA ASN A 343 -19.27 4.54 -19.22
C ASN A 343 -18.54 5.46 -18.24
N HIS A 344 -17.80 4.93 -17.28
CA HIS A 344 -17.10 5.70 -16.24
C HIS A 344 -15.61 5.38 -16.23
N PRO A 345 -14.73 6.38 -15.96
CA PRO A 345 -13.33 6.13 -15.71
C PRO A 345 -13.13 5.22 -14.49
N LEU A 346 -12.19 4.28 -14.55
CA LEU A 346 -11.93 3.35 -13.45
C LEU A 346 -11.50 4.07 -12.16
N THR A 347 -10.86 5.24 -12.27
CA THR A 347 -10.53 6.11 -11.13
C THR A 347 -11.78 6.53 -10.34
N GLU A 348 -12.88 6.86 -11.03
CA GLU A 348 -14.12 7.29 -10.37
C GLU A 348 -14.84 6.10 -9.72
N ILE A 349 -14.82 4.93 -10.36
CA ILE A 349 -15.35 3.68 -9.80
C ILE A 349 -14.56 3.28 -8.55
N PHE A 350 -13.23 3.41 -8.59
CA PHE A 350 -12.37 3.19 -7.42
C PHE A 350 -12.72 4.16 -6.28
N GLN A 351 -12.89 5.45 -6.58
CA GLN A 351 -13.29 6.46 -5.58
C GLN A 351 -14.66 6.15 -4.95
N ALA A 352 -15.61 5.63 -5.72
CA ALA A 352 -16.90 5.19 -5.19
C ALA A 352 -16.75 4.00 -4.22
N GLY A 353 -15.94 3.00 -4.57
CA GLY A 353 -15.64 1.87 -3.69
C GLY A 353 -14.90 2.27 -2.42
N PHE A 354 -13.87 3.12 -2.54
CA PHE A 354 -13.14 3.68 -1.39
C PHE A 354 -14.02 4.60 -0.53
N GLY A 355 -15.01 5.27 -1.16
CA GLY A 355 -16.00 6.12 -0.51
C GLY A 355 -16.84 5.38 0.54
N LEU A 356 -17.07 4.07 0.37
CA LEU A 356 -17.73 3.23 1.38
C LEU A 356 -16.90 3.13 2.67
N ALA A 357 -15.61 2.82 2.54
CA ALA A 357 -14.69 2.75 3.67
C ALA A 357 -14.50 4.13 4.35
N LEU A 358 -14.43 5.21 3.55
CA LEU A 358 -14.40 6.58 4.09
C LEU A 358 -15.67 6.96 4.84
N SER A 359 -16.84 6.49 4.40
CA SER A 359 -18.10 6.75 5.08
C SER A 359 -18.11 6.13 6.49
N LEU A 360 -17.56 4.92 6.65
CA LEU A 360 -17.34 4.30 7.96
C LEU A 360 -16.39 5.12 8.83
N LYS A 361 -15.26 5.57 8.26
CA LYS A 361 -14.30 6.44 8.96
C LYS A 361 -14.95 7.74 9.44
N PHE A 362 -15.70 8.43 8.58
CA PHE A 362 -16.38 9.67 8.97
C PHE A 362 -17.44 9.43 10.04
N LYS A 363 -18.19 8.32 9.95
CA LYS A 363 -19.14 7.92 10.99
C LYS A 363 -18.43 7.68 12.33
N ALA A 364 -17.33 6.94 12.34
CA ALA A 364 -16.53 6.67 13.53
C ALA A 364 -15.91 7.96 14.12
N GLN A 365 -15.35 8.83 13.29
CA GLN A 365 -14.77 10.10 13.73
C GLN A 365 -15.83 11.06 14.31
N LYS A 366 -17.00 11.15 13.68
CA LYS A 366 -18.11 11.96 14.17
C LYS A 366 -18.57 11.47 15.53
N TRP A 367 -18.84 10.17 15.67
CA TRP A 367 -19.23 9.57 16.94
C TRP A 367 -18.16 9.79 18.02
N ARG A 368 -16.89 9.52 17.74
CA ARG A 368 -15.80 9.63 18.72
C ARG A 368 -15.71 11.02 19.35
N ARG A 369 -15.96 12.09 18.59
CA ARG A 369 -15.97 13.48 19.10
C ARG A 369 -17.05 13.73 20.14
N GLU A 370 -18.19 13.05 20.02
CA GLU A 370 -19.37 13.25 20.87
C GLU A 370 -19.54 12.17 21.95
N SER A 371 -18.79 11.06 21.82
CA SER A 371 -18.89 9.83 22.61
C SER A 371 -18.71 10.05 24.12
N TRP A 372 -19.45 9.26 24.90
CA TRP A 372 -19.32 9.24 26.36
C TRP A 372 -17.94 8.71 26.77
N PHE A 373 -17.47 7.66 26.09
CA PHE A 373 -16.16 7.05 26.26
C PHE A 373 -15.02 8.09 26.20
N GLN A 374 -15.03 8.96 25.17
CA GLN A 374 -13.98 9.96 24.98
C GLN A 374 -14.06 11.09 26.02
N LYS A 375 -15.27 11.48 26.45
CA LYS A 375 -15.48 12.48 27.51
C LYS A 375 -14.93 12.03 28.85
N ASN A 376 -14.97 10.73 29.12
CA ASN A 376 -14.45 10.12 30.34
C ASN A 376 -12.95 9.76 30.25
N GLY A 377 -12.27 10.10 29.15
CA GLY A 377 -10.82 9.90 29.00
C GLY A 377 -10.38 8.43 28.94
N LEU A 378 -11.29 7.52 28.59
CA LEU A 378 -10.99 6.08 28.50
C LEU A 378 -10.10 5.78 27.27
N PRO A 379 -9.19 4.78 27.36
CA PRO A 379 -8.34 4.37 26.24
C PRO A 379 -9.10 3.45 25.27
N LEU A 380 -8.72 3.41 23.98
CA LEU A 380 -9.41 2.57 22.98
C LEU A 380 -9.47 1.07 23.38
N SER A 381 -8.52 0.59 24.17
CA SER A 381 -8.49 -0.77 24.73
C SER A 381 -9.69 -1.10 25.63
N PHE A 382 -10.46 -0.10 26.04
CA PHE A 382 -11.73 -0.27 26.73
C PHE A 382 -12.71 -1.15 25.94
N TRP A 383 -12.66 -1.08 24.62
CA TRP A 383 -13.67 -1.69 23.77
C TRP A 383 -13.57 -3.19 23.58
N ASP A 384 -12.55 -3.88 24.13
CA ASP A 384 -12.10 -5.25 23.76
C ASP A 384 -11.15 -5.26 22.56
N GLU A 385 -10.47 -6.39 22.29
CA GLU A 385 -9.45 -6.50 21.24
C GLU A 385 -10.05 -6.38 19.82
N ASP A 386 -11.21 -6.99 19.56
CA ASP A 386 -11.83 -7.02 18.25
C ASP A 386 -12.43 -5.67 17.85
N ARG A 387 -13.16 -5.02 18.78
CA ARG A 387 -13.71 -3.68 18.59
C ARG A 387 -12.61 -2.63 18.58
N LEU A 388 -11.55 -2.79 19.39
CA LEU A 388 -10.34 -1.97 19.29
C LEU A 388 -9.71 -2.09 17.92
N GLY A 389 -9.56 -3.30 17.40
CA GLY A 389 -8.98 -3.57 16.09
C GLY A 389 -9.77 -2.85 14.99
N VAL A 390 -11.08 -3.06 14.92
CA VAL A 390 -11.93 -2.42 13.90
C VAL A 390 -11.92 -0.90 14.04
N LEU A 391 -12.10 -0.37 15.25
CA LEU A 391 -12.11 1.08 15.49
C LEU A 391 -10.74 1.71 15.18
N GLY A 392 -9.65 1.03 15.56
CA GLY A 392 -8.28 1.42 15.25
C GLY A 392 -8.04 1.51 13.74
N GLY A 393 -8.42 0.47 13.01
CA GLY A 393 -8.30 0.41 11.55
C GLY A 393 -9.09 1.50 10.82
N LEU A 394 -10.31 1.80 11.26
CA LEU A 394 -11.14 2.87 10.69
C LEU A 394 -10.59 4.27 10.95
N LEU A 395 -9.84 4.46 12.04
CA LEU A 395 -9.30 5.76 12.46
C LEU A 395 -7.93 6.08 11.86
N LEU A 396 -7.28 5.14 11.16
CA LEU A 396 -6.06 5.37 10.40
C LEU A 396 -6.25 6.41 9.29
N ASP A 397 -5.15 6.97 8.77
CA ASP A 397 -5.18 7.95 7.67
C ASP A 397 -5.93 7.40 6.45
N LYS A 398 -5.70 6.13 6.13
CA LYS A 398 -6.50 5.33 5.18
C LYS A 398 -7.20 4.23 5.98
N PRO A 399 -8.54 4.11 5.92
CA PRO A 399 -9.26 3.11 6.70
C PRO A 399 -8.89 1.70 6.24
N LEU A 400 -8.58 0.81 7.19
CA LEU A 400 -8.25 -0.60 6.95
C LEU A 400 -9.20 -1.53 7.72
N VAL A 401 -9.31 -2.77 7.24
CA VAL A 401 -10.04 -3.86 7.89
C VAL A 401 -9.14 -4.52 8.92
N TYR A 402 -9.67 -4.78 10.12
CA TYR A 402 -9.02 -5.61 11.11
C TYR A 402 -9.15 -7.08 10.71
N ASP A 403 -8.01 -7.73 10.48
CA ASP A 403 -7.95 -9.10 9.97
C ASP A 403 -7.45 -10.11 11.01
N ASN A 404 -6.91 -9.62 12.13
CA ASN A 404 -6.36 -10.43 13.22
C ASN A 404 -5.47 -11.60 12.74
N TYR A 405 -4.56 -11.32 11.79
CA TYR A 405 -3.64 -12.28 11.21
C TYR A 405 -4.28 -13.48 10.47
N GLN A 406 -5.58 -13.44 10.11
CA GLN A 406 -6.19 -14.48 9.29
C GLN A 406 -5.50 -14.62 7.92
N SER A 407 -5.08 -13.50 7.33
CA SER A 407 -4.28 -13.43 6.11
C SER A 407 -2.79 -13.15 6.37
N GLY A 408 -2.34 -13.24 7.62
CA GLY A 408 -0.95 -12.99 8.02
C GLY A 408 -0.63 -11.52 8.37
N ALA A 409 -1.59 -10.61 8.25
CA ALA A 409 -1.45 -9.21 8.66
C ALA A 409 -2.48 -8.82 9.73
N LEU A 410 -2.12 -7.87 10.59
CA LEU A 410 -3.07 -7.31 11.57
C LEU A 410 -4.19 -6.50 10.89
N TYR A 411 -3.80 -5.73 9.86
CA TYR A 411 -4.69 -4.90 9.06
C TYR A 411 -4.51 -5.22 7.58
N ARG A 412 -5.62 -5.18 6.83
CA ARG A 412 -5.62 -5.33 5.37
C ARG A 412 -6.54 -4.30 4.72
N ASP A 413 -6.38 -4.10 3.41
CA ASP A 413 -7.32 -3.31 2.62
C ASP A 413 -8.70 -3.96 2.53
N PHE A 414 -9.71 -3.12 2.33
CA PHE A 414 -11.07 -3.57 2.02
C PHE A 414 -11.08 -4.26 0.65
N SER A 415 -11.70 -5.43 0.58
CA SER A 415 -11.72 -6.27 -0.63
C SER A 415 -13.13 -6.57 -1.13
N SER A 416 -14.11 -6.49 -0.23
CA SER A 416 -15.49 -6.87 -0.51
C SER A 416 -16.47 -6.00 0.28
N ARG A 417 -17.70 -5.95 -0.21
CA ARG A 417 -18.80 -5.28 0.49
C ARG A 417 -19.11 -5.92 1.85
N LYS A 418 -18.90 -7.23 1.98
CA LYS A 418 -19.03 -7.94 3.26
C LYS A 418 -18.09 -7.36 4.33
N ASP A 419 -16.86 -7.00 3.95
CA ASP A 419 -15.91 -6.35 4.87
C ASP A 419 -16.47 -5.02 5.41
N VAL A 420 -17.14 -4.23 4.55
CA VAL A 420 -17.77 -2.96 4.93
C VAL A 420 -18.95 -3.21 5.87
N GLU A 421 -19.81 -4.19 5.55
CA GLU A 421 -20.97 -4.55 6.37
C GLU A 421 -20.58 -5.08 7.74
N ASP A 422 -19.54 -5.90 7.83
CA ASP A 422 -19.06 -6.46 9.09
C ASP A 422 -18.42 -5.37 9.97
N CYS A 423 -17.59 -4.48 9.39
CA CYS A 423 -17.09 -3.30 10.08
C CYS A 423 -18.23 -2.36 10.53
N GLN A 424 -19.26 -2.18 9.71
CA GLN A 424 -20.42 -1.33 10.02
C GLN A 424 -21.21 -1.90 11.21
N LYS A 425 -21.46 -3.22 11.25
CA LYS A 425 -22.14 -3.88 12.36
C LYS A 425 -21.40 -3.70 13.68
N ILE A 426 -20.07 -3.89 13.66
CA ILE A 426 -19.23 -3.73 14.87
C ILE A 426 -19.23 -2.27 15.32
N LEU A 427 -19.06 -1.32 14.38
CA LEU A 427 -19.11 0.11 14.69
C LEU A 427 -20.47 0.54 15.25
N ASP A 428 -21.58 0.05 14.69
CA ASP A 428 -22.92 0.33 15.20
C ASP A 428 -23.14 -0.27 16.60
N GLY A 429 -22.60 -1.46 16.86
CA GLY A 429 -22.58 -2.05 18.19
C GLY A 429 -21.84 -1.19 19.21
N ILE A 430 -20.65 -0.68 18.85
CA ILE A 430 -19.87 0.24 19.70
C ILE A 430 -20.66 1.53 19.98
N ILE A 431 -21.23 2.15 18.94
CA ILE A 431 -22.01 3.39 19.06
C ILE A 431 -23.23 3.16 19.96
N ALA A 432 -23.92 2.03 19.79
CA ALA A 432 -25.08 1.69 20.60
C ALA A 432 -24.70 1.49 22.07
N LEU A 433 -23.62 0.76 22.36
CA LEU A 433 -23.13 0.56 23.73
C LEU A 433 -22.67 1.88 24.38
N ASP A 434 -22.00 2.75 23.65
CA ASP A 434 -21.59 4.07 24.16
C ASP A 434 -22.81 4.96 24.48
N ASP A 435 -23.84 4.93 23.63
CA ASP A 435 -25.11 5.62 23.92
C ASP A 435 -25.82 5.02 25.14
N LEU A 436 -25.76 3.69 25.33
CA LEU A 436 -26.29 3.05 26.53
C LEU A 436 -25.56 3.55 27.78
N PHE A 437 -24.23 3.54 27.78
CA PHE A 437 -23.41 4.01 28.90
C PHE A 437 -23.68 5.47 29.26
N ALA A 438 -23.94 6.32 28.27
CA ALA A 438 -24.29 7.72 28.49
C ALA A 438 -25.59 7.92 29.29
N HIS A 439 -26.48 6.93 29.31
CA HIS A 439 -27.78 6.99 29.98
C HIS A 439 -27.84 6.20 31.29
N MET A 440 -26.78 5.49 31.69
CA MET A 440 -26.79 4.66 32.90
C MET A 440 -26.43 5.47 34.14
N ASP A 441 -27.34 5.53 35.11
CA ASP A 441 -27.12 6.27 36.36
C ASP A 441 -25.93 5.72 37.18
N CYS A 442 -25.72 4.40 37.18
CA CYS A 442 -24.60 3.77 37.91
C CYS A 442 -23.21 4.10 37.35
N LEU A 443 -23.12 4.77 36.19
CA LEU A 443 -21.86 5.12 35.52
C LEU A 443 -21.53 6.62 35.62
N GLN A 444 -22.26 7.39 36.42
CA GLN A 444 -21.95 8.80 36.68
C GLN A 444 -20.61 9.01 37.39
N SER A 445 -20.17 8.04 38.20
CA SER A 445 -18.84 8.00 38.82
C SER A 445 -18.11 6.73 38.42
N LEU A 446 -17.13 6.87 37.53
CA LEU A 446 -16.28 5.76 37.10
C LEU A 446 -15.30 5.35 38.22
N PRO A 447 -15.00 4.05 38.37
CA PRO A 447 -13.94 3.60 39.27
C PRO A 447 -12.57 4.15 38.85
N ASP A 448 -11.70 4.47 39.80
CA ASP A 448 -10.34 4.98 39.56
C ASP A 448 -9.39 3.99 38.84
N SER A 449 -9.84 2.75 38.60
CA SER A 449 -8.99 1.72 38.01
C SER A 449 -8.77 1.98 36.51
N LYS A 450 -7.51 2.05 36.07
CA LYS A 450 -7.13 2.30 34.67
C LYS A 450 -7.33 1.09 33.74
N LYS A 451 -7.90 -0.01 34.23
CA LYS A 451 -8.06 -1.28 33.48
C LYS A 451 -9.53 -1.73 33.46
N ILE A 452 -10.41 -0.83 33.06
CA ILE A 452 -11.82 -1.12 32.87
C ILE A 452 -12.06 -1.44 31.39
N ASN A 453 -12.84 -2.47 31.10
CA ASN A 453 -13.35 -2.78 29.76
C ASN A 453 -14.88 -2.57 29.72
N CYS A 454 -15.45 -2.63 28.53
CA CYS A 454 -16.88 -2.44 28.32
C CYS A 454 -17.74 -3.50 29.07
N GLU A 455 -17.28 -4.74 29.14
CA GLU A 455 -17.99 -5.83 29.83
C GLU A 455 -18.05 -5.59 31.34
N ASN A 456 -16.95 -5.12 31.95
CA ASN A 456 -16.87 -4.79 33.37
C ASN A 456 -17.93 -3.77 33.78
N LEU A 457 -18.21 -2.78 32.93
CA LEU A 457 -19.20 -1.72 33.21
C LEU A 457 -20.65 -2.17 33.05
N LEU A 458 -20.91 -3.30 32.38
CA LEU A 458 -22.25 -3.87 32.27
C LEU A 458 -22.47 -4.99 33.29
N LEU A 459 -21.54 -5.93 33.37
CA LEU A 459 -21.70 -7.16 34.14
C LEU A 459 -21.44 -6.97 35.63
N THR A 460 -20.47 -6.16 36.02
CA THR A 460 -20.17 -5.92 37.45
C THR A 460 -21.35 -5.28 38.19
N PRO A 461 -21.92 -4.14 37.74
CA PRO A 461 -23.05 -3.54 38.44
C PRO A 461 -24.31 -4.41 38.36
N TRP A 462 -24.50 -5.17 37.28
CA TRP A 462 -25.62 -6.12 37.18
C TRP A 462 -25.48 -7.30 38.17
N ALA A 463 -24.28 -7.86 38.28
CA ALA A 463 -23.99 -8.94 39.22
C ALA A 463 -24.16 -8.47 40.68
N ASN A 464 -23.74 -7.24 41.00
CA ASN A 464 -23.97 -6.66 42.32
C ASN A 464 -25.47 -6.43 42.61
N ASP A 465 -26.26 -5.98 41.63
CA ASP A 465 -27.71 -5.81 41.79
C ASP A 465 -28.42 -7.16 42.03
N LEU A 466 -28.08 -8.19 41.26
CA LEU A 466 -28.61 -9.55 41.43
C LEU A 466 -28.29 -10.16 42.79
N LEU A 467 -27.10 -9.86 43.34
CA LEU A 467 -26.69 -10.31 44.67
C LEU A 467 -27.25 -9.44 45.80
N GLY A 468 -28.00 -8.37 45.48
CA GLY A 468 -28.62 -7.48 46.46
C GLY A 468 -27.70 -6.38 47.01
N ASN A 469 -26.52 -6.19 46.44
CA ASN A 469 -25.57 -5.13 46.81
C ASN A 469 -25.88 -3.78 46.14
N GLY A 470 -26.86 -3.75 45.22
CA GLY A 470 -27.24 -2.59 44.41
C GLY A 470 -26.37 -2.42 43.15
N SER A 471 -26.80 -1.56 42.23
CA SER A 471 -26.11 -1.29 40.95
C SER A 471 -24.82 -0.47 41.12
N VAL A 472 -23.79 -1.06 41.73
CA VAL A 472 -22.50 -0.39 41.97
C VAL A 472 -21.39 -1.03 41.13
N CYS A 473 -20.51 -0.21 40.56
CA CYS A 473 -19.33 -0.65 39.82
C CYS A 473 -18.15 -0.98 40.75
N GLU A 474 -18.40 -1.77 41.80
CA GLU A 474 -17.37 -2.22 42.76
C GLU A 474 -16.97 -3.68 42.51
N PRO A 475 -15.70 -4.06 42.73
CA PRO A 475 -15.24 -5.42 42.50
C PRO A 475 -15.96 -6.46 43.37
N LEU A 476 -16.32 -7.60 42.77
CA LEU A 476 -16.99 -8.72 43.43
C LEU A 476 -15.99 -9.66 44.11
N SER A 477 -16.42 -10.30 45.20
CA SER A 477 -15.67 -11.40 45.80
C SER A 477 -15.80 -12.68 44.95
N LEU A 478 -14.81 -13.59 45.06
CA LEU A 478 -14.84 -14.87 44.36
C LEU A 478 -16.09 -15.72 44.69
N ASP A 479 -16.57 -15.66 45.93
CA ASP A 479 -17.78 -16.38 46.33
C ASP A 479 -19.04 -15.75 45.72
N GLY A 480 -19.08 -14.41 45.61
CA GLY A 480 -20.15 -13.69 44.92
C GLY A 480 -20.19 -14.01 43.42
N LEU A 481 -19.03 -14.08 42.79
CA LEU A 481 -18.89 -14.49 41.39
C LEU A 481 -19.45 -15.89 41.15
N LYS A 482 -19.09 -16.87 41.99
CA LYS A 482 -19.60 -18.25 41.87
C LYS A 482 -21.12 -18.31 42.03
N ALA A 483 -21.68 -17.53 42.95
CA ALA A 483 -23.13 -17.44 43.14
C ALA A 483 -23.82 -16.87 41.89
N PHE A 484 -23.28 -15.78 41.32
CA PHE A 484 -23.79 -15.15 40.10
C PHE A 484 -23.76 -16.11 38.91
N PHE A 485 -22.63 -16.79 38.63
CA PHE A 485 -22.52 -17.74 37.52
C PHE A 485 -23.47 -18.93 37.63
N LYS A 486 -23.71 -19.41 38.85
CA LYS A 486 -24.65 -20.51 39.12
C LYS A 486 -26.11 -20.13 38.83
N GLU A 487 -26.46 -18.87 39.02
CA GLU A 487 -27.79 -18.35 38.65
C GLU A 487 -27.91 -18.00 37.18
N LEU A 488 -26.82 -17.52 36.56
CA LEU A 488 -26.77 -17.06 35.18
C LEU A 488 -26.97 -18.18 34.15
N PHE A 489 -26.25 -19.28 34.30
CA PHE A 489 -26.23 -20.37 33.33
C PHE A 489 -27.27 -21.46 33.61
N ASP A 490 -27.81 -22.04 32.55
CA ASP A 490 -28.48 -23.33 32.63
C ASP A 490 -27.42 -24.45 32.73
N PRO A 491 -27.43 -25.27 33.80
CA PRO A 491 -26.45 -26.35 33.97
C PRO A 491 -26.55 -27.47 32.94
N ALA A 492 -27.63 -27.55 32.15
CA ALA A 492 -27.80 -28.57 31.11
C ALA A 492 -27.41 -28.09 29.71
N GLU A 493 -27.77 -26.85 29.36
CA GLU A 493 -27.60 -26.29 28.01
C GLU A 493 -26.34 -25.43 27.86
N HIS A 494 -25.68 -25.05 28.96
CA HIS A 494 -24.53 -24.14 28.95
C HIS A 494 -24.82 -22.74 28.36
N ILE A 495 -26.10 -22.39 28.23
CA ILE A 495 -26.63 -21.12 27.70
C ILE A 495 -27.15 -20.25 28.86
N ILE A 496 -27.17 -18.93 28.70
CA ILE A 496 -27.77 -18.01 29.69
C ILE A 496 -29.29 -18.20 29.69
N ARG A 497 -29.87 -18.41 30.87
CA ARG A 497 -31.33 -18.64 31.00
C ARG A 497 -32.13 -17.46 30.46
N ASP A 498 -33.21 -17.74 29.72
CA ASP A 498 -34.10 -16.69 29.19
C ASP A 498 -34.72 -15.80 30.28
N SER A 499 -34.93 -16.35 31.48
CA SER A 499 -35.37 -15.60 32.65
C SER A 499 -34.33 -14.57 33.11
N MET A 500 -33.04 -14.86 32.95
CA MET A 500 -31.95 -13.94 33.30
C MET A 500 -31.78 -12.86 32.24
N LYS A 501 -31.97 -13.19 30.95
CA LYS A 501 -32.03 -12.20 29.86
C LYS A 501 -33.17 -11.17 30.11
N HIS A 502 -34.34 -11.62 30.57
CA HIS A 502 -35.44 -10.73 30.97
C HIS A 502 -35.09 -9.86 32.18
N LYS A 503 -34.54 -10.44 33.26
CA LYS A 503 -34.11 -9.69 34.45
C LYS A 503 -33.05 -8.62 34.11
N PHE A 504 -32.14 -8.93 33.20
CA PHE A 504 -31.14 -7.96 32.72
C PHE A 504 -31.80 -6.77 32.01
N LEU A 505 -32.80 -7.01 31.17
CA LEU A 505 -33.56 -5.94 30.51
C LEU A 505 -34.36 -5.09 31.50
N GLU A 506 -34.96 -5.70 32.52
CA GLU A 506 -35.64 -4.97 33.61
C GLU A 506 -34.66 -4.10 34.40
N TRP A 507 -33.48 -4.62 34.71
CA TRP A 507 -32.40 -3.87 35.36
C TRP A 507 -31.93 -2.69 34.50
N LEU A 508 -31.68 -2.90 33.21
CA LEU A 508 -31.32 -1.82 32.28
C LEU A 508 -32.42 -0.76 32.16
N ALA A 509 -33.69 -1.16 32.22
CA ALA A 509 -34.82 -0.23 32.22
C ALA A 509 -34.82 0.68 33.45
N LEU A 510 -34.48 0.13 34.61
CA LEU A 510 -34.32 0.90 35.84
C LEU A 510 -33.13 1.86 35.77
N GLN A 511 -31.99 1.42 35.21
CA GLN A 511 -30.77 2.25 35.14
C GLN A 511 -30.82 3.37 34.08
N THR A 512 -31.63 3.20 33.03
CA THR A 512 -31.71 4.16 31.91
C THR A 512 -33.01 4.98 31.91
N GLY A 513 -33.97 4.64 32.78
CA GLY A 513 -35.30 5.24 32.81
C GLY A 513 -36.14 4.99 31.53
N LYS A 514 -35.75 4.02 30.68
CA LYS A 514 -36.43 3.68 29.42
C LYS A 514 -37.19 2.37 29.55
N SER A 515 -38.21 2.15 28.71
CA SER A 515 -38.95 0.87 28.72
C SER A 515 -38.11 -0.28 28.13
N PRO A 516 -38.31 -1.53 28.59
CA PRO A 516 -37.61 -2.71 28.07
C PRO A 516 -37.77 -2.89 26.55
N GLU A 517 -38.93 -2.56 26.00
CA GLU A 517 -39.23 -2.63 24.56
C GLU A 517 -38.39 -1.64 23.75
N LYS A 518 -38.17 -0.43 24.30
CA LYS A 518 -37.32 0.59 23.67
C LYS A 518 -35.86 0.17 23.75
N ILE A 519 -35.45 -0.46 24.85
CA ILE A 519 -34.10 -1.01 25.01
C ILE A 519 -33.83 -2.11 24.00
N GLY A 520 -34.74 -3.07 23.87
CA GLY A 520 -34.63 -4.16 22.90
C GLY A 520 -34.57 -3.67 21.45
N ARG A 521 -35.29 -2.60 21.09
CA ARG A 521 -35.24 -2.02 19.75
C ARG A 521 -33.96 -1.25 19.45
N THR A 522 -33.42 -0.54 20.43
CA THR A 522 -32.26 0.35 20.24
C THR A 522 -30.93 -0.36 20.47
N TRP A 523 -30.84 -1.24 21.47
CA TRP A 523 -29.61 -1.89 21.91
C TRP A 523 -29.64 -3.42 21.80
N GLY A 524 -30.77 -4.02 21.42
CA GLY A 524 -30.96 -5.48 21.45
C GLY A 524 -29.86 -6.26 20.72
N GLN A 525 -29.44 -5.82 19.54
CA GLN A 525 -28.40 -6.51 18.78
C GLN A 525 -27.04 -6.50 19.50
N ALA A 526 -26.65 -5.38 20.12
CA ALA A 526 -25.42 -5.28 20.88
C ALA A 526 -25.46 -6.12 22.16
N LEU A 527 -26.63 -6.18 22.82
CA LEU A 527 -26.84 -6.98 24.03
C LEU A 527 -26.84 -8.49 23.72
N THR A 528 -27.42 -8.91 22.60
CA THR A 528 -27.35 -10.31 22.16
C THR A 528 -25.91 -10.74 21.91
N GLY A 529 -25.11 -9.92 21.21
CA GLY A 529 -23.69 -10.21 20.98
C GLY A 529 -22.88 -10.29 22.29
N LEU A 530 -23.23 -9.48 23.30
CA LEU A 530 -22.63 -9.58 24.63
C LEU A 530 -22.98 -10.91 25.32
N PHE A 531 -24.23 -11.37 25.24
CA PHE A 531 -24.63 -12.66 25.79
C PHE A 531 -23.95 -13.83 25.07
N GLU A 532 -23.84 -13.79 23.75
CA GLU A 532 -23.14 -14.81 22.95
C GLU A 532 -21.66 -14.89 23.34
N SER A 533 -20.97 -13.75 23.50
CA SER A 533 -19.58 -13.69 23.99
C SER A 533 -19.42 -14.34 25.36
N ILE A 534 -20.33 -14.06 26.30
CA ILE A 534 -20.31 -14.64 27.65
C ILE A 534 -20.57 -16.15 27.62
N GLU A 535 -21.51 -16.59 26.78
CA GLU A 535 -21.83 -18.01 26.58
C GLU A 535 -20.62 -18.77 25.99
N GLU A 536 -19.91 -18.18 25.04
CA GLU A 536 -18.70 -18.76 24.44
C GLU A 536 -17.51 -18.82 25.43
N GLN A 537 -17.27 -17.73 26.17
CA GLN A 537 -16.15 -17.64 27.10
C GLN A 537 -16.32 -18.51 28.35
N TYR A 538 -17.55 -18.57 28.89
CA TYR A 538 -17.77 -19.16 30.21
C TYR A 538 -18.80 -20.29 30.26
N GLY A 539 -19.59 -20.52 29.21
CA GLY A 539 -20.69 -21.49 29.24
C GLY A 539 -20.25 -22.91 29.64
N GLN A 540 -19.05 -23.33 29.22
CA GLN A 540 -18.51 -24.66 29.54
C GLN A 540 -17.75 -24.75 30.87
N VAL A 541 -17.51 -23.62 31.55
CA VAL A 541 -16.70 -23.57 32.77
C VAL A 541 -17.55 -23.90 33.99
N ARG A 542 -17.12 -24.89 34.78
CA ARG A 542 -17.81 -25.23 36.04
C ARG A 542 -17.60 -24.11 37.07
N PRO A 543 -18.65 -23.70 37.82
CA PRO A 543 -18.52 -22.64 38.84
C PRO A 543 -17.43 -22.91 39.90
N ASP A 544 -17.20 -24.18 40.25
CA ASP A 544 -16.18 -24.57 41.23
C ASP A 544 -14.74 -24.50 40.68
N SER A 545 -14.58 -24.44 39.36
CA SER A 545 -13.31 -24.39 38.64
C SER A 545 -12.96 -22.98 38.13
N LEU A 546 -13.74 -21.95 38.49
CA LEU A 546 -13.47 -20.57 38.10
C LEU A 546 -12.15 -20.09 38.70
N ASP A 547 -11.19 -19.74 37.84
CA ASP A 547 -9.92 -19.12 38.22
C ASP A 547 -9.97 -17.62 37.89
N PRO A 548 -9.80 -16.73 38.89
CA PRO A 548 -9.83 -15.27 38.71
C PRO A 548 -8.85 -14.75 37.66
N ARG A 549 -7.78 -15.48 37.33
CA ARG A 549 -6.78 -15.06 36.33
C ARG A 549 -7.31 -15.05 34.90
N TYR A 550 -8.41 -15.76 34.64
CA TYR A 550 -9.01 -15.90 33.31
C TYR A 550 -10.36 -15.18 33.18
N ILE A 551 -10.76 -14.42 34.20
CA ILE A 551 -12.02 -13.70 34.23
C ILE A 551 -11.74 -12.22 34.01
N PHE A 552 -11.98 -11.78 32.79
CA PHE A 552 -11.71 -10.40 32.37
C PHE A 552 -13.00 -9.57 32.27
N SER A 553 -14.17 -10.22 32.28
CA SER A 553 -15.48 -9.59 32.04
C SER A 553 -16.16 -9.02 33.30
N ILE A 554 -15.67 -9.36 34.50
CA ILE A 554 -16.20 -8.88 35.78
C ILE A 554 -15.04 -8.42 36.66
N MET A 555 -15.19 -7.28 37.35
CA MET A 555 -14.19 -6.80 38.29
C MET A 555 -14.17 -7.67 39.55
N LEU A 556 -12.99 -8.15 39.94
CA LEU A 556 -12.78 -8.98 41.13
C LEU A 556 -11.88 -8.28 42.15
N ALA A 557 -12.20 -8.47 43.45
CA ALA A 557 -11.53 -7.85 44.59
C ALA A 557 -10.20 -8.52 44.98
#